data_AF-A0A443QWE8-F1
#
_entry.id   AF-A0A443QWE8-F1
#
_cell.length_a   1.000
_cell.length_b   1.000
_cell.length_c   1.000
_cell.angle_alpha   90.00
_cell.angle_beta   90.00
_cell.angle_gamma   90.00
#
_symmetry.space_group_name_H-M   'P 1'
#
loop_
_entity.id
_entity.type
_entity.pdbx_description
1 polymer ?
#
loop_
_entity_poly.entity_id
_entity_poly.type
_entity_poly.pdbx_seq_one_letter_code
_entity_poly.pdbx_strand_id
1 'polypeptide(L)'
;MNVSTHKLKLFSSAWSSPAWMKTNNDIAGGGVLKGSTIGPYYKTWADYAVRFLDAYRSHDIEMWGMTTGNEPSAGLEPGYTFNCLGFTPFTQRDFVKFHLGPALEKAGYTPENFKVMIHDDQLPTLPFYAEIVLRDANASKYISGVALHWYQNSDAPREFLNFVHNKFSD
;
A
#
# COMPACT_ATOMS: atom_id res chain seq x y z
N MET A 1 -22.29 -20.84 15.51
CA MET A 1 -22.45 -21.61 14.26
C MET A 1 -21.18 -21.39 13.45
N ASN A 2 -20.33 -22.39 13.29
CA ASN A 2 -19.12 -22.30 12.46
C ASN A 2 -19.47 -22.77 11.05
N VAL A 3 -19.50 -21.84 10.10
CA VAL A 3 -19.89 -22.11 8.69
C VAL A 3 -18.72 -22.66 7.86
N SER A 4 -17.49 -22.66 8.40
CA SER A 4 -16.28 -23.20 7.76
C SER A 4 -15.24 -23.59 8.82
N THR A 5 -14.38 -24.56 8.50
CA THR A 5 -13.20 -24.94 9.29
C THR A 5 -11.97 -24.06 8.99
N HIS A 6 -12.02 -23.29 7.90
CA HIS A 6 -10.95 -22.38 7.50
C HIS A 6 -11.16 -20.98 8.12
N LYS A 7 -10.09 -20.41 8.67
CA LYS A 7 -10.10 -19.02 9.12
C LYS A 7 -10.20 -18.09 7.92
N LEU A 8 -11.21 -17.20 7.91
CA LEU A 8 -11.33 -16.13 6.93
C LEU A 8 -10.19 -15.12 7.15
N LYS A 9 -9.50 -14.73 6.07
CA LYS A 9 -8.49 -13.67 6.09
C LYS A 9 -9.09 -12.41 5.48
N LEU A 10 -9.17 -11.35 6.27
CA LEU A 10 -9.61 -10.04 5.80
C LEU A 10 -8.41 -9.23 5.34
N PHE A 11 -8.51 -8.58 4.20
CA PHE A 11 -7.43 -7.81 3.61
C PHE A 11 -7.97 -6.44 3.19
N SER A 12 -7.20 -5.38 3.45
CA SER A 12 -7.67 -4.00 3.29
C SER A 12 -6.80 -3.18 2.35
N SER A 13 -7.41 -2.24 1.65
CA SER A 13 -6.72 -1.29 0.78
C SER A 13 -7.49 0.03 0.79
N ALA A 14 -6.77 1.15 0.72
CA ALA A 14 -7.35 2.48 0.75
C ALA A 14 -7.19 3.17 -0.61
N TRP A 15 -8.30 3.66 -1.16
CA TRP A 15 -8.31 4.40 -2.43
C TRP A 15 -7.79 5.83 -2.30
N SER A 16 -8.10 6.51 -1.20
CA SER A 16 -7.69 7.91 -1.03
C SER A 16 -7.51 8.30 0.43
N SER A 17 -6.64 9.29 0.65
CA SER A 17 -6.59 10.01 1.92
C SER A 17 -7.69 11.08 1.96
N PRO A 18 -8.01 11.63 3.15
CA PRO A 18 -8.86 12.81 3.23
C PRO A 18 -8.39 13.94 2.31
N ALA A 19 -9.33 14.58 1.61
CA ALA A 19 -9.05 15.61 0.60
C ALA A 19 -8.07 16.70 1.08
N TRP A 20 -8.20 17.15 2.32
CA TRP A 20 -7.34 18.19 2.90
C TRP A 20 -5.85 17.81 2.99
N MET A 21 -5.52 16.52 2.91
CA MET A 21 -4.15 16.00 2.88
C MET A 21 -3.53 16.01 1.47
N LYS A 22 -4.35 16.11 0.41
CA LYS A 22 -3.92 15.96 -0.99
C LYS A 22 -3.60 17.29 -1.65
N THR A 23 -2.61 17.33 -2.54
CA THR A 23 -2.19 18.52 -3.27
C THR A 23 -3.31 19.18 -4.08
N ASN A 24 -4.29 18.40 -4.56
CA ASN A 24 -5.44 18.88 -5.30
C ASN A 24 -6.68 19.20 -4.43
N ASN A 25 -6.62 18.93 -3.12
CA ASN A 25 -7.71 19.15 -2.18
C ASN A 25 -9.05 18.45 -2.54
N ASP A 26 -8.98 17.31 -3.23
CA ASP A 26 -10.12 16.50 -3.67
C ASP A 26 -9.80 15.00 -3.51
N ILE A 27 -10.80 14.17 -3.21
CA ILE A 27 -10.66 12.71 -3.14
C ILE A 27 -10.44 12.07 -4.52
N ALA A 28 -11.00 12.67 -5.58
CA ALA A 28 -10.80 12.29 -6.98
C ALA A 28 -9.88 13.30 -7.69
N GLY A 29 -9.55 13.05 -8.95
CA GLY A 29 -8.52 13.79 -9.68
C GLY A 29 -7.12 13.48 -9.14
N GLY A 30 -6.15 13.37 -10.03
CA GLY A 30 -4.77 13.07 -9.66
C GLY A 30 -4.26 14.00 -8.56
N GLY A 31 -3.61 13.44 -7.54
CA GLY A 31 -3.16 14.16 -6.37
C GLY A 31 -2.37 13.27 -5.42
N VAL A 32 -1.28 13.82 -4.88
CA VAL A 32 -0.39 13.16 -3.91
C VAL A 32 -0.56 13.80 -2.54
N LEU A 33 -0.01 13.18 -1.49
CA LEU A 33 0.05 13.82 -0.16
C LEU A 33 0.88 15.12 -0.21
N LYS A 34 0.43 16.14 0.50
CA LYS A 34 1.11 17.44 0.60
C LYS A 34 2.47 17.31 1.31
N GLY A 35 3.43 18.11 0.86
CA GLY A 35 4.72 18.30 1.55
C GLY A 35 5.72 17.16 1.33
N SER A 36 6.72 17.11 2.20
CA SER A 36 7.82 16.13 2.14
C SER A 36 7.37 14.73 2.59
N THR A 37 8.01 13.68 2.05
CA THR A 37 7.78 12.27 2.41
C THR A 37 8.13 11.94 3.87
N ILE A 38 8.89 12.81 4.55
CA ILE A 38 9.16 12.75 6.00
C ILE A 38 8.29 13.72 6.82
N GLY A 39 7.31 14.34 6.15
CA GLY A 39 6.48 15.42 6.69
C GLY A 39 5.24 14.95 7.44
N PRO A 40 4.48 15.91 8.02
CA PRO A 40 3.34 15.60 8.88
C PRO A 40 2.17 14.93 8.16
N TYR A 41 1.98 15.19 6.86
CA TYR A 41 0.89 14.56 6.10
C TYR A 41 1.13 13.06 5.89
N TYR A 42 2.36 12.64 5.59
CA TYR A 42 2.70 11.22 5.47
C TYR A 42 2.62 10.52 6.82
N LYS A 43 3.10 11.14 7.90
CA LYS A 43 2.91 10.63 9.26
C LYS A 43 1.42 10.46 9.59
N THR A 44 0.60 11.48 9.33
CA THR A 44 -0.84 11.44 9.62
C THR A 44 -1.55 10.36 8.82
N TRP A 45 -1.10 10.09 7.59
CA TRP A 45 -1.66 9.02 6.77
C TRP A 45 -1.35 7.63 7.34
N ALA A 46 -0.14 7.42 7.85
CA ALA A 46 0.21 6.20 8.57
C ALA A 46 -0.61 6.05 9.87
N ASP A 47 -0.75 7.13 10.64
CA ASP A 47 -1.58 7.12 11.87
C ASP A 47 -3.05 6.81 11.55
N TYR A 48 -3.57 7.27 10.39
CA TYR A 48 -4.91 6.94 9.93
C TYR A 48 -5.07 5.44 9.65
N ALA A 49 -4.09 4.81 9.00
CA ALA A 49 -4.10 3.37 8.75
C ALA A 49 -4.16 2.57 10.06
N VAL A 50 -3.34 2.92 11.06
CA VAL A 50 -3.38 2.30 12.40
C VAL A 50 -4.75 2.46 13.04
N ARG A 51 -5.32 3.67 13.01
CA ARG A 51 -6.66 3.94 13.57
C ARG A 51 -7.76 3.11 12.91
N PHE A 52 -7.66 2.86 11.60
CA PHE A 52 -8.57 1.97 10.89
C PHE A 52 -8.47 0.53 11.43
N LEU A 53 -7.25 0.01 11.58
CA LEU A 53 -7.02 -1.34 12.09
C LEU A 53 -7.50 -1.49 13.53
N ASP A 54 -7.20 -0.53 14.40
CA ASP A 54 -7.64 -0.52 15.80
C ASP A 54 -9.16 -0.42 15.92
N ALA A 55 -9.81 0.39 15.09
CA ALA A 55 -11.26 0.53 15.07
C ALA A 55 -11.92 -0.81 14.72
N TYR A 56 -11.44 -1.50 13.68
CA TYR A 56 -11.96 -2.82 13.31
C TYR A 56 -11.70 -3.88 14.38
N ARG A 57 -10.50 -3.89 14.97
CA ARG A 57 -10.17 -4.75 16.10
C ARG A 57 -11.10 -4.54 17.30
N SER A 58 -11.52 -3.30 17.58
CA SER A 58 -12.46 -3.01 18.67
C SER A 58 -13.86 -3.59 18.46
N HIS A 59 -14.16 -4.05 17.25
CA HIS A 59 -15.37 -4.77 16.88
C HIS A 59 -15.14 -6.27 16.64
N ASP A 60 -14.04 -6.82 17.16
CA ASP A 60 -13.60 -8.21 16.97
C ASP A 60 -13.35 -8.60 15.50
N ILE A 61 -13.01 -7.61 14.66
CA ILE A 61 -12.68 -7.82 13.24
C ILE A 61 -11.18 -7.64 13.04
N GLU A 62 -10.45 -8.76 12.98
CA GLU A 62 -9.01 -8.76 12.73
C GLU A 62 -8.69 -8.77 11.22
N MET A 63 -7.87 -7.81 10.79
CA MET A 63 -7.32 -7.78 9.44
C MET A 63 -6.08 -8.66 9.37
N TRP A 64 -6.02 -9.55 8.37
CA TRP A 64 -4.84 -10.35 8.06
C TRP A 64 -3.72 -9.50 7.44
N GLY A 65 -4.08 -8.45 6.71
CA GLY A 65 -3.12 -7.55 6.10
C GLY A 65 -3.74 -6.35 5.41
N MET A 66 -2.86 -5.54 4.82
CA MET A 66 -3.24 -4.40 3.99
C MET A 66 -2.26 -4.17 2.85
N THR A 67 -2.65 -3.35 1.88
CA THR A 67 -1.72 -2.73 0.94
C THR A 67 -1.32 -1.34 1.39
N THR A 68 -0.27 -0.78 0.79
CA THR A 68 0.14 0.62 1.04
C THR A 68 -0.81 1.66 0.43
N GLY A 69 -1.76 1.23 -0.39
CA GLY A 69 -2.79 2.04 -1.07
C GLY A 69 -3.20 1.38 -2.39
N ASN A 70 -4.47 1.50 -2.76
CA ASN A 70 -5.00 0.95 -4.01
C ASN A 70 -4.51 1.78 -5.20
N GLU A 71 -3.96 1.11 -6.22
CA GLU A 71 -3.56 1.71 -7.49
C GLU A 71 -2.83 3.06 -7.35
N PRO A 72 -1.65 3.10 -6.70
CA PRO A 72 -0.89 4.34 -6.49
C PRO A 72 -0.56 5.08 -7.79
N SER A 73 -0.52 4.40 -8.94
CA SER A 73 -0.33 5.06 -10.25
C SER A 73 -1.55 5.86 -10.69
N ALA A 74 -2.76 5.46 -10.30
CA ALA A 74 -3.99 6.17 -10.63
C ALA A 74 -4.00 7.61 -10.11
N GLY A 75 -3.50 7.82 -8.89
CA GLY A 75 -3.42 9.16 -8.32
C GLY A 75 -2.30 10.03 -8.91
N LEU A 76 -1.49 9.51 -9.83
CA LEU A 76 -0.53 10.28 -10.63
C LEU A 76 -1.14 10.76 -11.96
N GLU A 77 -2.32 10.27 -12.33
CA GLU A 77 -3.07 10.70 -13.52
C GLU A 77 -4.00 11.88 -13.15
N PRO A 78 -3.74 13.11 -13.65
CA PRO A 78 -4.56 14.27 -13.32
C PRO A 78 -6.06 14.07 -13.60
N GLY A 79 -6.40 13.35 -14.66
CA GLY A 79 -7.78 13.12 -15.10
C GLY A 79 -8.50 11.94 -14.43
N TYR A 80 -7.91 11.29 -13.42
CA TYR A 80 -8.53 10.10 -12.83
C TYR A 80 -9.89 10.42 -12.18
N THR A 81 -10.90 9.63 -12.50
CA THR A 81 -12.31 10.04 -12.37
C THR A 81 -12.96 9.71 -11.02
N PHE A 82 -12.29 8.95 -10.16
CA PHE A 82 -12.79 8.59 -8.83
C PHE A 82 -11.68 8.61 -7.79
N ASN A 83 -11.98 8.14 -6.57
CA ASN A 83 -11.06 8.12 -5.44
C ASN A 83 -9.69 7.55 -5.80
N CYS A 84 -8.64 8.36 -5.61
CA CYS A 84 -7.26 7.95 -5.84
C CYS A 84 -6.30 8.70 -4.90
N LEU A 85 -5.12 8.14 -4.68
CA LEU A 85 -4.00 8.79 -4.01
C LEU A 85 -2.69 8.37 -4.65
N GLY A 86 -1.96 9.36 -5.18
CA GLY A 86 -0.75 9.10 -5.95
C GLY A 86 0.43 8.80 -5.07
N PHE A 87 1.15 7.72 -5.39
CA PHE A 87 2.51 7.49 -4.92
C PHE A 87 3.36 7.07 -6.11
N THR A 88 4.52 7.70 -6.30
CA THR A 88 5.60 7.09 -7.10
C THR A 88 6.26 5.95 -6.30
N PRO A 89 7.03 5.05 -6.94
CA PRO A 89 7.80 4.01 -6.22
C PRO A 89 8.70 4.58 -5.12
N PHE A 90 9.31 5.74 -5.35
CA PHE A 90 10.19 6.40 -4.38
C PHE A 90 9.40 6.92 -3.19
N THR A 91 8.25 7.57 -3.43
CA THR A 91 7.41 8.05 -2.33
C THR A 91 6.73 6.92 -1.57
N GLN A 92 6.39 5.81 -2.23
CA GLN A 92 5.87 4.60 -1.57
C GLN A 92 6.95 3.97 -0.67
N ARG A 93 8.19 3.84 -1.17
CA ARG A 93 9.34 3.39 -0.37
C ARG A 93 9.52 4.26 0.88
N ASP A 94 9.56 5.57 0.69
CA ASP A 94 9.78 6.52 1.79
C ASP A 94 8.63 6.49 2.81
N PHE A 95 7.38 6.42 2.33
CA PHE A 95 6.21 6.29 3.19
C PHE A 95 6.28 5.01 4.05
N VAL A 96 6.62 3.87 3.46
CA VAL A 96 6.81 2.61 4.19
C VAL A 96 7.92 2.75 5.23
N LYS A 97 9.09 3.23 4.80
CA LYS A 97 10.31 3.34 5.60
C LYS A 97 10.17 4.27 6.79
N PHE A 98 9.63 5.48 6.58
CA PHE A 98 9.65 6.54 7.57
C PHE A 98 8.36 6.64 8.39
N HIS A 99 7.25 6.06 7.90
CA HIS A 99 5.94 6.28 8.50
C HIS A 99 5.14 5.00 8.72
N LEU A 100 4.67 4.34 7.65
CA LEU A 100 3.72 3.22 7.78
C LEU A 100 4.30 2.06 8.58
N GLY A 101 5.51 1.60 8.23
CA GLY A 101 6.18 0.49 8.92
C GLY A 101 6.36 0.75 10.42
N PRO A 102 7.06 1.84 10.82
CA PRO A 102 7.23 2.20 12.22
C PRO A 102 5.92 2.43 12.99
N ALA A 103 4.89 2.99 12.34
CA ALA A 103 3.59 3.21 12.97
C ALA A 103 2.86 1.90 13.27
N LEU A 104 2.86 0.96 12.31
CA LEU A 104 2.29 -0.38 12.48
C LEU A 104 3.01 -1.16 13.58
N GLU A 105 4.34 -1.19 13.54
CA GLU A 105 5.17 -1.89 14.52
C GLU A 105 4.91 -1.35 15.94
N LYS A 106 4.86 -0.02 16.10
CA LYS A 106 4.53 0.63 17.38
C LYS A 106 3.12 0.26 17.89
N ALA A 107 2.18 0.04 16.99
CA ALA A 107 0.81 -0.38 17.31
C ALA A 107 0.65 -1.91 17.47
N GLY A 108 1.74 -2.67 17.38
CA GLY A 108 1.74 -4.13 17.57
C GLY A 108 1.39 -4.95 16.32
N TYR A 109 1.37 -4.31 15.14
CA TYR A 109 1.21 -4.97 13.85
C TYR A 109 2.61 -5.19 13.25
N THR A 110 3.15 -6.38 13.43
CA THR A 110 4.49 -6.76 12.98
C THR A 110 4.41 -7.73 11.79
N PRO A 111 5.49 -7.89 11.01
CA PRO A 111 5.49 -8.82 9.87
C PRO A 111 5.09 -10.27 10.22
N GLU A 112 5.24 -10.69 11.47
CA GLU A 112 4.83 -12.01 11.96
C GLU A 112 3.30 -12.17 12.01
N ASN A 113 2.58 -11.13 12.42
CA ASN A 113 1.13 -11.20 12.68
C ASN A 113 0.27 -10.42 11.67
N PHE A 114 0.86 -9.52 10.88
CA PHE A 114 0.15 -8.64 9.96
C PHE A 114 0.93 -8.47 8.65
N LYS A 115 0.27 -8.64 7.51
CA LYS A 115 0.93 -8.62 6.20
C LYS A 115 0.73 -7.28 5.50
N VAL A 116 1.83 -6.63 5.13
CA VAL A 116 1.80 -5.39 4.32
C VAL A 116 2.26 -5.70 2.90
N MET A 117 1.48 -5.30 1.90
CA MET A 117 1.84 -5.45 0.49
C MET A 117 2.01 -4.10 -0.21
N ILE A 118 2.99 -4.01 -1.09
CA ILE A 118 3.26 -2.81 -1.90
C ILE A 118 2.61 -2.94 -3.28
N HIS A 119 2.75 -1.91 -4.11
CA HIS A 119 2.24 -1.84 -5.48
C HIS A 119 0.71 -1.79 -5.56
N ASP A 120 -0.01 -2.92 -5.44
CA ASP A 120 -1.48 -2.98 -5.54
C ASP A 120 -2.02 -2.33 -6.83
N ASP A 121 -1.33 -2.60 -7.93
CA ASP A 121 -1.53 -1.95 -9.22
C ASP A 121 -1.20 -2.89 -10.38
N GLN A 122 -1.16 -2.38 -11.61
CA GLN A 122 -1.08 -3.17 -12.84
C GLN A 122 0.29 -3.78 -13.15
N LEU A 123 0.30 -4.88 -13.91
CA LEU A 123 1.53 -5.60 -14.31
C LEU A 123 2.64 -4.73 -14.94
N PRO A 124 2.37 -3.74 -15.83
CA PRO A 124 3.42 -2.95 -16.46
C PRO A 124 4.31 -2.18 -15.48
N THR A 125 3.77 -1.75 -14.34
CA THR A 125 4.51 -0.98 -13.33
C THR A 125 5.16 -1.85 -12.26
N LEU A 126 4.75 -3.11 -12.14
CA LEU A 126 5.14 -4.01 -11.06
C LEU A 126 6.65 -4.15 -10.87
N PRO A 127 7.48 -4.41 -11.90
CA PRO A 127 8.93 -4.55 -11.71
C PRO A 127 9.59 -3.30 -11.12
N PHE A 128 9.15 -2.11 -11.55
CA PHE A 128 9.76 -0.86 -11.13
C PHE A 128 9.41 -0.52 -9.67
N TYR A 129 8.16 -0.72 -9.26
CA TYR A 129 7.77 -0.57 -7.86
C TYR A 129 8.49 -1.57 -6.96
N ALA A 130 8.50 -2.85 -7.33
CA ALA A 130 9.19 -3.88 -6.58
C ALA A 130 10.69 -3.55 -6.44
N GLU A 131 11.35 -3.15 -7.53
CA GLU A 131 12.78 -2.85 -7.51
C GLU A 131 13.13 -1.67 -6.60
N ILE A 132 12.36 -0.58 -6.64
CA ILE A 132 12.65 0.61 -5.84
C ILE A 132 12.35 0.39 -4.36
N VAL A 133 11.23 -0.26 -4.04
CA VAL A 133 10.80 -0.41 -2.65
C VAL A 133 11.55 -1.56 -1.96
N LEU A 134 11.68 -2.73 -2.61
CA LEU A 134 12.25 -3.91 -1.97
C LEU A 134 13.78 -3.87 -1.86
N ARG A 135 14.48 -3.04 -2.66
CA ARG A 135 15.94 -2.85 -2.52
C ARG A 135 16.36 -2.03 -1.31
N ASP A 136 15.48 -1.20 -0.73
CA ASP A 136 15.81 -0.47 0.49
C ASP A 136 15.47 -1.33 1.71
N ALA A 137 16.49 -1.87 2.38
CA ALA A 137 16.34 -2.72 3.56
C ALA A 137 15.54 -2.07 4.70
N ASN A 138 15.47 -0.73 4.76
CA ASN A 138 14.69 -0.04 5.78
C ASN A 138 13.19 0.00 5.44
N ALA A 139 12.83 -0.16 4.17
CA ALA A 139 11.45 -0.32 3.73
C ALA A 139 11.06 -1.80 3.69
N SER A 140 11.88 -2.64 3.02
CA SER A 140 11.54 -4.03 2.74
C SER A 140 11.33 -4.90 3.97
N LYS A 141 11.99 -4.59 5.09
CA LYS A 141 11.78 -5.27 6.38
C LYS A 141 10.33 -5.20 6.90
N TYR A 142 9.52 -4.24 6.41
CA TYR A 142 8.11 -4.10 6.75
C TYR A 142 7.16 -4.73 5.73
N ILE A 143 7.68 -5.21 4.59
CA ILE A 143 6.87 -5.65 3.45
C ILE A 143 6.84 -7.18 3.40
N SER A 144 5.64 -7.73 3.28
CA SER A 144 5.38 -9.17 3.17
C SER A 144 5.14 -9.65 1.74
N GLY A 145 5.02 -8.74 0.77
CA GLY A 145 4.80 -9.10 -0.62
C GLY A 145 4.45 -7.92 -1.52
N VAL A 146 4.16 -8.25 -2.78
CA VAL A 146 3.76 -7.30 -3.84
C VAL A 146 2.37 -7.68 -4.32
N ALA A 147 1.42 -6.76 -4.28
CA ALA A 147 0.07 -6.96 -4.79
C ALA A 147 -0.03 -6.55 -6.28
N LEU A 148 -0.89 -7.24 -7.03
CA LEU A 148 -1.04 -7.08 -8.48
C LEU A 148 -2.51 -7.07 -8.90
N HIS A 149 -2.86 -6.12 -9.75
CA HIS A 149 -4.07 -6.09 -10.55
C HIS A 149 -3.79 -6.56 -11.99
N TRP A 150 -4.80 -7.15 -12.64
CA TRP A 150 -4.62 -7.85 -13.92
C TRP A 150 -5.29 -7.17 -15.12
N TYR A 151 -5.79 -5.95 -14.96
CA TYR A 151 -6.59 -5.29 -16.00
C TYR A 151 -5.77 -4.92 -17.24
N GLN A 152 -4.45 -4.72 -17.08
CA GLN A 152 -3.50 -4.40 -18.15
C GLN A 152 -2.50 -5.53 -18.44
N ASN A 153 -2.87 -6.78 -18.21
CA ASN A 153 -1.97 -7.92 -18.45
C ASN A 153 -1.55 -8.09 -19.92
N SER A 154 -2.30 -7.54 -20.87
CA SER A 154 -1.91 -7.52 -22.30
C SER A 154 -0.79 -6.54 -22.59
N ASP A 155 -0.55 -5.58 -21.70
CA ASP A 155 0.32 -4.43 -21.95
C ASP A 155 1.74 -4.66 -21.42
N ALA A 156 1.99 -5.83 -20.82
CA ALA A 156 3.29 -6.24 -20.31
C ALA A 156 3.50 -7.76 -20.41
N PRO A 157 4.76 -8.21 -20.58
CA PRO A 157 5.09 -9.64 -20.59
C PRO A 157 4.87 -10.28 -19.22
N ARG A 158 4.31 -11.50 -19.18
CA ARG A 158 4.07 -12.22 -17.91
C ARG A 158 5.35 -12.56 -17.17
N GLU A 159 6.47 -12.58 -17.88
CA GLU A 159 7.82 -12.74 -17.38
C GLU A 159 8.20 -11.67 -16.34
N PHE A 160 7.48 -10.54 -16.27
CA PHE A 160 7.65 -9.55 -15.20
C PHE A 160 7.34 -10.12 -13.81
N LEU A 161 6.40 -11.06 -13.70
CA LEU A 161 6.13 -11.79 -12.47
C LEU A 161 7.33 -12.66 -12.07
N ASN A 162 7.88 -13.40 -13.05
CA ASN A 162 9.06 -14.24 -12.84
C ASN A 162 10.28 -13.39 -12.46
N PHE A 163 10.45 -12.22 -13.10
CA PHE A 163 11.51 -11.29 -12.78
C PHE A 163 11.44 -10.84 -11.31
N VAL A 164 10.26 -10.39 -10.85
CA VAL A 164 10.09 -9.95 -9.46
C VAL A 164 10.29 -11.11 -8.49
N HIS A 165 9.71 -12.28 -8.76
CA HIS A 165 9.89 -13.46 -7.91
C HIS A 165 11.36 -13.90 -7.81
N ASN A 166 12.06 -14.01 -8.94
CA ASN A 166 13.45 -14.47 -8.96
C ASN A 166 14.41 -13.47 -8.32
N LYS A 167 14.10 -12.17 -8.39
CA LYS A 167 14.94 -11.11 -7.82
C LYS A 167 14.69 -10.90 -6.32
N PHE A 168 13.48 -11.20 -5.85
CA PHE A 168 13.03 -11.02 -4.47
C PHE A 168 12.28 -12.29 -4.01
N SER A 169 13.03 -13.37 -3.79
CA SER A 169 12.50 -14.73 -3.58
C SER A 169 12.14 -15.09 -2.14
N ASP A 170 12.39 -14.17 -1.20
CA ASP A 170 12.28 -14.40 0.25
C ASP A 170 10.82 -14.41 0.76
#